data_AF-A0A5X9FML1-F1
#
_entry.id   AF-A0A5X9FML1-F1
#
_cell.length_a   1.000
_cell.length_b   1.000
_cell.length_c   1.000
_cell.angle_alpha   90.00
_cell.angle_beta   90.00
_cell.angle_gamma   90.00
#
_symmetry.space_group_name_H-M   'P 1'
#
loop_
_entity.id
_entity.type
_entity.pdbx_description
1 polymer ?
#
loop_
_entity_poly.entity_id
_entity_poly.type
_entity_poly.pdbx_seq_one_letter_code
_entity_poly.pdbx_strand_id
1 'polypeptide(L)'
;MTEHNRMPARQIIVYGDCWPVTIAVAHLVRRFLPGCNCETAYRLPVLLQQLRRKPEAILILCLRPREHLFLFYSLRQILPDYPVMVISDELFFSDRVVLKVYGGIPALL
;
A
#
# COMPACT_ATOMS: atom_id res chain seq x y z
N MET A 1 13.96 -29.48 -20.02
CA MET A 1 12.83 -28.64 -20.46
C MET A 1 11.96 -28.32 -19.26
N THR A 2 12.06 -27.11 -18.73
CA THR A 2 11.05 -26.46 -17.89
C THR A 2 11.33 -24.97 -18.04
N GLU A 3 10.73 -24.38 -19.06
CA GLU A 3 10.67 -22.92 -19.17
C GLU A 3 9.96 -22.40 -17.93
N HIS A 4 10.73 -21.88 -16.98
CA HIS A 4 10.17 -21.07 -15.92
C HIS A 4 9.59 -19.84 -16.61
N ASN A 5 8.28 -19.88 -16.87
CA ASN A 5 7.50 -18.70 -17.19
C ASN A 5 7.64 -17.77 -15.97
N ARG A 6 8.69 -16.94 -15.96
CA ARG A 6 8.98 -15.99 -14.89
C ARG A 6 7.94 -14.88 -15.01
N MET A 7 6.75 -15.16 -14.51
CA MET A 7 5.82 -14.11 -14.11
C MET A 7 6.63 -13.15 -13.23
N PRO A 8 6.70 -11.84 -13.56
CA PRO A 8 7.48 -10.91 -12.78
C PRO A 8 7.01 -10.98 -11.33
N ALA A 9 7.97 -11.03 -10.40
CA ALA A 9 7.67 -11.08 -8.97
C ALA A 9 6.70 -9.93 -8.63
N ARG A 10 5.55 -10.27 -8.03
CA ARG A 10 4.52 -9.29 -7.72
C ARG A 10 5.12 -8.21 -6.82
N GLN A 11 5.07 -6.95 -7.23
CA GLN A 11 5.65 -5.86 -6.46
C GLN A 11 4.64 -5.41 -5.40
N ILE A 12 5.05 -5.35 -4.14
CA ILE A 12 4.21 -4.86 -3.04
C ILE A 12 4.96 -3.74 -2.33
N ILE A 13 4.29 -2.61 -2.14
CA ILE A 13 4.80 -1.48 -1.38
C ILE A 13 3.93 -1.34 -0.14
N VAL A 14 4.54 -1.46 1.04
CA VAL A 14 3.87 -1.20 2.32
C VAL A 14 4.31 0.18 2.80
N TYR A 15 3.36 1.11 2.88
CA TYR A 15 3.59 2.43 3.42
C TYR A 15 2.88 2.59 4.75
N GLY A 16 3.53 3.17 5.75
CA GLY A 16 2.88 3.52 7.01
C GLY A 16 3.64 4.57 7.79
N ASP A 17 2.92 5.24 8.70
CA ASP A 17 3.46 6.24 9.62
C ASP A 17 4.08 5.59 10.87
N CYS A 18 3.60 4.41 11.26
CA CYS A 18 4.10 3.63 12.38
C CYS A 18 5.06 2.50 11.92
N TRP A 19 6.34 2.59 12.34
CA TRP A 19 7.37 1.61 11.95
C TRP A 19 7.05 0.16 12.36
N PRO A 20 6.67 -0.13 13.63
CA PRO A 20 6.34 -1.49 14.05
C PRO A 20 5.23 -2.15 13.22
N VAL A 21 4.14 -1.42 12.95
CA VAL A 21 3.00 -1.92 12.18
C VAL A 21 3.41 -2.21 10.73
N THR A 22 4.09 -1.24 10.09
CA THR A 22 4.55 -1.37 8.70
C THR A 22 5.50 -2.56 8.51
N ILE A 23 6.45 -2.75 9.43
CA ILE A 23 7.38 -3.88 9.39
C ILE A 23 6.65 -5.21 9.64
N ALA A 24 5.73 -5.26 10.60
CA ALA A 24 4.94 -6.46 10.86
C ALA A 24 4.15 -6.88 9.61
N VAL A 25 3.45 -5.95 8.97
CA VAL A 25 2.72 -6.22 7.72
C VAL A 25 3.65 -6.67 6.60
N ALA A 26 4.80 -6.01 6.42
CA ALA A 26 5.79 -6.43 5.42
C ALA A 26 6.34 -7.85 5.68
N HIS A 27 6.54 -8.24 6.94
CA HIS A 27 6.91 -9.60 7.30
C HIS A 27 5.81 -10.61 6.98
N LEU A 28 4.54 -10.30 7.27
CA LEU A 28 3.42 -11.16 6.91
C LEU A 28 3.32 -11.33 5.39
N VAL A 29 3.44 -10.24 4.63
CA VAL A 29 3.47 -10.28 3.17
C VAL A 29 4.57 -11.21 2.67
N ARG A 30 5.81 -11.06 3.14
CA ARG A 30 6.93 -11.93 2.71
C ARG A 30 6.73 -13.39 3.12
N ARG A 31 6.12 -13.65 4.28
CA ARG A 31 5.86 -15.00 4.78
C ARG A 31 4.78 -15.72 3.98
N PHE A 32 3.70 -15.03 3.64
CA PHE A 32 2.54 -15.64 2.96
C PHE A 32 2.60 -15.50 1.44
N LEU A 33 3.44 -14.63 0.90
CA LEU A 33 3.65 -14.41 -0.54
C LEU A 33 5.16 -14.46 -0.88
N PRO A 34 5.83 -15.62 -0.77
CA PRO A 34 7.29 -15.71 -0.91
C PRO A 34 7.83 -15.35 -2.31
N GLY A 35 6.98 -15.29 -3.33
CA GLY A 35 7.33 -14.86 -4.70
C GLY A 35 7.15 -13.36 -4.97
N CYS A 36 6.81 -12.55 -3.96
CA CYS A 36 6.62 -11.11 -4.12
C CYS A 36 7.86 -10.31 -3.68
N ASN A 37 8.12 -9.19 -4.35
CA ASN A 37 9.10 -8.21 -3.91
C ASN A 37 8.39 -7.19 -3.03
N CYS A 38 8.52 -7.32 -1.72
CA CYS A 38 7.92 -6.42 -0.74
C CYS A 38 8.93 -5.38 -0.25
N GLU A 39 8.64 -4.10 -0.50
CA GLU A 39 9.38 -2.96 0.01
C GLU A 39 8.53 -2.12 0.97
N THR A 40 9.17 -1.42 1.90
CA THR A 40 8.52 -0.52 2.83
C THR A 40 8.85 0.94 2.55
N ALA A 41 7.92 1.86 2.79
CA ALA A 41 8.14 3.29 2.77
C ALA A 41 7.51 3.98 3.98
N TYR A 42 8.15 5.05 4.45
CA TYR A 42 7.73 5.81 5.63
C TYR A 42 7.59 7.31 5.35
N ARG A 43 7.90 7.73 4.12
CA ARG A 43 7.87 9.13 3.68
C ARG A 43 7.34 9.21 2.26
N LEU A 44 6.49 10.20 2.00
CA LEU A 44 5.86 10.41 0.70
C LEU A 44 6.87 10.45 -0.47
N PRO A 45 8.02 11.14 -0.41
CA PRO A 45 8.97 11.15 -1.54
C PRO A 45 9.51 9.76 -1.90
N VAL A 46 9.75 8.91 -0.90
CA VAL A 46 10.22 7.53 -1.10
C VAL A 46 9.10 6.69 -1.74
N LEU A 47 7.86 6.83 -1.25
CA LEU A 47 6.71 6.16 -1.83
C LEU A 47 6.52 6.55 -3.31
N LEU A 48 6.55 7.85 -3.63
CA LEU A 48 6.41 8.34 -5.01
C LEU A 48 7.53 7.80 -5.92
N GLN A 49 8.77 7.74 -5.42
CA GLN A 49 9.88 7.16 -6.15
C GLN A 49 9.67 5.67 -6.43
N GLN A 50 9.19 4.90 -5.45
CA GLN A 50 8.91 3.48 -5.61
C GLN A 50 7.78 3.22 -6.60
N LEU A 51 6.67 3.96 -6.50
CA LEU A 51 5.53 3.84 -7.42
C LEU A 51 5.96 4.10 -8.87
N ARG A 52 6.74 5.17 -9.12
CA ARG A 52 7.28 5.45 -10.46
C ARG A 52 8.15 4.33 -11.03
N ARG A 53 8.89 3.62 -10.17
CA ARG A 53 9.75 2.49 -10.59
C ARG A 53 8.99 1.17 -10.76
N LYS A 54 7.76 1.10 -10.25
CA LYS A 54 6.99 -0.14 -10.11
C LYS A 54 5.51 0.12 -10.47
N PRO A 55 5.19 0.35 -11.75
CA PRO A 55 3.85 0.73 -12.18
C PRO A 55 2.77 -0.33 -11.90
N GLU A 56 3.16 -1.59 -11.71
CA GLU A 56 2.25 -2.70 -11.39
C GLU A 56 2.24 -3.07 -9.90
N ALA A 57 2.73 -2.18 -9.03
CA ALA A 57 2.80 -2.45 -7.60
C ALA A 57 1.41 -2.50 -6.94
N ILE A 58 1.28 -3.33 -5.92
CA ILE A 58 0.17 -3.27 -4.97
C ILE A 58 0.60 -2.39 -3.79
N LEU A 59 -0.26 -1.45 -3.43
CA LEU A 59 -0.02 -0.53 -2.33
C LEU A 59 -0.81 -0.95 -1.09
N ILE A 60 -0.11 -1.17 0.02
CA ILE A 60 -0.71 -1.37 1.34
C ILE A 60 -0.39 -0.15 2.19
N LEU A 61 -1.42 0.54 2.66
CA LEU A 61 -1.33 1.74 3.48
C LEU A 61 -1.67 1.39 4.94
N CYS A 62 -0.66 1.27 5.79
CA CYS A 62 -0.77 1.04 7.22
C CYS A 62 -0.91 2.37 7.95
N LEU A 63 -2.12 2.95 7.97
CA LEU A 63 -2.37 4.29 8.50
C LEU A 63 -3.86 4.54 8.75
N ARG A 64 -4.14 5.50 9.64
CA ARG A 64 -5.47 6.05 9.90
C ARG A 64 -5.83 7.10 8.84
N PRO A 65 -6.86 6.91 8.00
CA PRO A 65 -7.16 7.82 6.90
C PRO A 65 -7.40 9.27 7.30
N ARG A 66 -8.16 9.50 8.38
CA ARG A 66 -8.49 10.83 8.92
C ARG A 66 -7.26 11.65 9.34
N GLU A 67 -6.17 11.00 9.73
CA GLU A 67 -4.94 11.68 10.15
C GLU A 67 -4.00 11.98 8.97
N HIS A 68 -4.27 11.35 7.82
CA HIS A 68 -3.41 11.36 6.65
C HIS A 68 -4.10 11.92 5.40
N LEU A 69 -5.06 12.82 5.56
CA LEU A 69 -5.79 13.44 4.44
C LEU A 69 -4.83 14.07 3.41
N PHE A 70 -3.74 14.69 3.87
CA PHE A 70 -2.73 15.28 2.99
C PHE A 70 -2.04 14.22 2.11
N LEU A 71 -1.81 13.01 2.62
CA LEU A 71 -1.25 11.90 1.85
C LEU A 71 -2.20 11.49 0.72
N PHE A 72 -3.48 11.24 1.04
CA PHE A 72 -4.47 10.87 0.03
C PHE A 72 -4.64 11.98 -1.01
N TYR A 73 -4.65 13.24 -0.59
CA TYR A 73 -4.68 14.38 -1.50
C TYR A 73 -3.47 14.39 -2.45
N SER A 74 -2.26 14.20 -1.91
CA SER A 74 -1.02 14.17 -2.69
C SER A 74 -0.98 13.00 -3.69
N LEU A 75 -1.59 11.87 -3.32
CA LEU A 75 -1.66 10.68 -4.15
C LEU A 75 -2.90 10.63 -5.05
N ARG A 76 -3.78 11.63 -5.03
CA ARG A 76 -5.10 11.58 -5.67
C ARG A 76 -5.06 11.19 -7.14
N GLN A 77 -4.07 11.68 -7.89
CA GLN A 77 -3.90 11.38 -9.31
C GLN A 77 -3.25 10.01 -9.57
N ILE A 78 -2.60 9.44 -8.55
CA ILE A 78 -1.81 8.21 -8.66
C ILE A 78 -2.64 7.01 -8.18
N LEU A 79 -3.40 7.14 -7.09
CA LEU A 79 -4.18 6.05 -6.50
C LEU A 79 -5.05 5.26 -7.50
N PRO A 80 -5.71 5.89 -8.51
CA PRO A 80 -6.51 5.15 -9.48
C PRO A 80 -5.72 4.14 -10.32
N ASP A 81 -4.41 4.31 -10.46
CA ASP A 81 -3.55 3.46 -11.30
C ASP A 81 -3.05 2.22 -10.56
N TYR A 82 -3.23 2.14 -9.23
CA TYR A 82 -2.67 1.08 -8.39
C TYR A 82 -3.76 0.34 -7.63
N PRO A 83 -3.67 -0.99 -7.47
CA PRO A 83 -4.43 -1.70 -6.46
C PRO A 83 -3.99 -1.24 -5.07
N VAL A 84 -4.91 -0.66 -4.28
CA VAL A 84 -4.62 -0.12 -2.95
C VAL A 84 -5.48 -0.78 -1.89
N MET A 85 -4.91 -1.00 -0.70
CA MET A 85 -5.65 -1.41 0.50
C MET A 85 -5.14 -0.64 1.72
N VAL A 86 -6.05 -0.24 2.60
CA VAL A 86 -5.71 0.37 3.89
C VAL A 86 -5.78 -0.69 4.99
N ILE A 87 -4.79 -0.70 5.88
CA ILE A 87 -4.81 -1.40 7.17
C ILE A 87 -4.74 -0.31 8.23
N SER A 88 -5.68 -0.29 9.15
CA SER A 88 -5.75 0.74 10.19
C SER A 88 -6.11 0.07 11.51
N ASP A 89 -5.46 0.49 12.60
CA ASP A 89 -5.78 0.03 13.95
C ASP A 89 -7.16 0.53 14.43
N GLU A 90 -7.65 1.62 13.83
CA GLU A 90 -8.98 2.18 14.07
C GLU A 90 -9.64 2.61 12.76
N LEU A 91 -10.92 2.26 12.56
CA LEU A 91 -11.71 2.67 11.39
C LEU A 91 -13.03 3.29 11.81
N PHE A 92 -13.11 4.62 11.73
CA PHE A 92 -14.35 5.36 11.94
C PHE A 92 -15.14 5.54 10.65
N PHE A 93 -16.39 5.99 10.79
CA PHE A 93 -17.23 6.30 9.64
C PHE A 93 -16.59 7.35 8.72
N SER A 94 -15.95 8.37 9.30
CA SER A 94 -15.21 9.39 8.54
C SER A 94 -14.09 8.81 7.70
N ASP A 95 -13.38 7.79 8.20
CA ASP A 95 -12.32 7.10 7.45
C ASP A 95 -12.91 6.42 6.21
N ARG A 96 -14.05 5.75 6.36
CA ARG A 96 -14.77 5.11 5.24
C ARG A 96 -15.23 6.13 4.19
N VAL A 97 -15.69 7.30 4.61
CA VAL A 97 -16.06 8.38 3.69
C VAL A 97 -14.84 8.86 2.90
N VAL A 98 -13.72 9.10 3.57
CA VAL A 98 -12.46 9.49 2.91
C VAL A 98 -12.07 8.45 1.86
N LEU A 99 -12.00 7.17 2.22
CA LEU A 99 -11.61 6.10 1.31
C LEU A 99 -12.59 5.93 0.14
N LYS A 100 -13.88 6.19 0.34
CA LYS A 100 -14.88 6.21 -0.73
C LYS A 100 -14.63 7.32 -1.74
N VAL A 101 -14.24 8.52 -1.30
CA VAL A 101 -13.90 9.65 -2.17
C VAL A 101 -12.68 9.36 -3.06
N TYR A 102 -11.72 8.58 -2.57
CA TYR A 102 -10.49 8.23 -3.30
C TYR A 102 -10.59 6.92 -4.11
N GLY A 103 -11.79 6.55 -4.55
CA GLY A 103 -12.00 5.39 -5.43
C GLY A 103 -12.51 4.13 -4.75
N GLY A 104 -13.05 4.24 -3.53
CA GLY A 104 -13.61 3.09 -2.83
C GLY A 104 -12.53 2.14 -2.30
N ILE A 105 -11.45 2.70 -1.76
CA ILE A 105 -10.30 1.93 -1.29
C ILE A 105 -10.74 0.97 -0.15
N PRO A 106 -10.48 -0.34 -0.27
CA PRO A 106 -10.81 -1.29 0.79
C PRO A 106 -9.98 -1.03 2.05
N ALA A 107 -10.59 -1.24 3.21
CA ALA A 107 -9.96 -1.07 4.51
C ALA A 107 -10.15 -2.30 5.40
N LEU A 108 -9.07 -2.69 6.07
CA LEU A 108 -9.04 -3.73 7.09
C LEU A 108 -8.74 -3.10 8.46
N LEU A 109 -9.47 -3.55 9.48
CA LEU A 109 -9.20 -3.27 10.89
C LEU A 109 -8.24 -4.33 11.45
#